data_AF-A0A075T638-F1
#
_entry.id   AF-A0A075T638-F1
#
_cell.length_a   1.000
_cell.length_b   1.000
_cell.length_c   1.000
_cell.angle_alpha   90.00
_cell.angle_beta   90.00
_cell.angle_gamma   90.00
#
_symmetry.space_group_name_H-M   'P 1'
#
loop_
_entity.id
_entity.type
_entity.pdbx_description
1 polymer ?
#
loop_
_entity_poly.entity_id
_entity_poly.type
_entity_poly.pdbx_seq_one_letter_code
_entity_poly.pdbx_strand_id
1 'polypeptide(L)'
;EENRDNIFVYLLMYAIMLLFSAYSALMYAAFVPLGPIFILHACGQLVLVKLRIDDLFVECDDEVIRKKLKGIILHLQYVHSFVDRIQQVFKIGYELTLKFTALIRPITIYAVLEGFYRGEVNVEFVTFIVGGVMISGSPCYYSDLLMEKGEDVRMSLYTCGWEQHYDRRTRTTLQLMLQNALKPIAIQTVFTVMCLDALTDLFQQSYAIFNLMNCMWN
;
A
#
# COMPACT_ATOMS: atom_id res chain seq x y z
N GLU A 1 -5.05 42.88 37.55
CA GLU A 1 -3.83 42.17 37.09
C GLU A 1 -4.03 40.66 36.96
N GLU A 2 -4.88 40.04 37.77
CA GLU A 2 -5.21 38.59 37.75
C GLU A 2 -5.67 38.02 36.38
N ASN A 3 -6.24 38.86 35.50
CA ASN A 3 -6.69 38.40 34.17
C ASN A 3 -5.57 38.39 33.11
N ARG A 4 -4.43 39.09 33.32
CA ARG A 4 -3.30 39.10 32.38
C ARG A 4 -2.45 37.84 32.48
N ASP A 5 -2.28 37.30 33.69
CA ASP A 5 -1.54 36.05 33.91
C ASP A 5 -2.27 34.86 33.27
N ASN A 6 -3.60 34.86 33.27
CA ASN A 6 -4.41 33.90 32.53
C ASN A 6 -4.18 33.98 31.01
N ILE A 7 -4.15 35.19 30.44
CA ILE A 7 -3.93 35.39 29.00
C ILE A 7 -2.56 34.85 28.56
N PHE A 8 -1.52 35.07 29.36
CA PHE A 8 -0.19 34.53 29.08
C PHE A 8 -0.18 32.99 29.10
N VAL A 9 -0.83 32.38 30.09
CA VAL A 9 -0.97 30.91 30.18
C VAL A 9 -1.78 30.36 28.99
N TYR A 10 -2.87 31.02 28.59
CA TYR A 10 -3.64 30.63 27.40
C TYR A 10 -2.84 30.73 26.11
N LEU A 11 -2.10 31.83 25.92
CA LEU A 11 -1.23 32.02 24.74
C LEU A 11 -0.10 30.97 24.70
N LEU A 12 0.51 30.67 25.85
CA LEU A 12 1.52 29.64 25.98
C LEU A 12 0.95 28.26 25.63
N MET A 13 -0.21 27.91 26.17
CA MET A 13 -0.90 26.64 25.89
C MET A 13 -1.23 26.51 24.41
N TYR A 14 -1.74 27.59 23.79
CA TYR A 14 -2.05 27.63 22.37
C TYR A 14 -0.79 27.47 21.50
N ALA A 15 0.30 28.13 21.87
CA ALA A 15 1.58 27.97 21.19
C ALA A 15 2.11 26.53 21.27
N ILE A 16 2.01 25.89 22.44
CA ILE A 16 2.41 24.49 22.62
C ILE A 16 1.53 23.55 21.77
N MET A 17 0.20 23.74 21.80
CA MET A 17 -0.72 22.94 20.98
C MET A 17 -0.45 23.11 19.49
N LEU A 18 -0.16 24.34 19.04
CA LEU A 18 0.17 24.62 17.65
C LEU A 18 1.49 23.98 17.22
N LEU A 19 2.53 24.04 18.06
CA LEU A 19 3.81 23.36 17.81
C LEU A 19 3.64 21.84 17.76
N PHE A 20 2.88 21.26 18.69
CA PHE A 20 2.59 19.83 18.71
C PHE A 20 1.80 19.37 17.48
N SER A 21 0.78 20.14 17.09
CA SER A 21 -0.02 19.88 15.89
C SER A 21 0.83 19.95 14.63
N ALA A 22 1.66 20.99 14.49
CA ALA A 22 2.57 21.13 13.35
C ALA A 22 3.58 19.97 13.26
N TYR A 23 4.17 19.57 14.40
CA TYR A 23 5.08 18.44 14.45
C TYR A 23 4.41 17.12 14.05
N SER A 24 3.21 16.87 14.59
CA SER A 24 2.44 15.67 14.28
C SER A 24 2.01 15.64 12.81
N ALA A 25 1.53 16.77 12.26
CA ALA A 25 1.18 16.89 10.84
C ALA A 25 2.39 16.60 9.93
N LEU A 26 3.58 17.11 10.28
CA LEU A 26 4.82 16.82 9.54
C LEU A 26 5.17 15.33 9.57
N MET A 27 5.10 14.71 10.75
CA MET A 27 5.39 13.27 10.91
C MET A 27 4.41 12.41 10.10
N TYR A 28 3.12 12.73 10.13
CA TYR A 28 2.11 12.05 9.31
C TYR A 28 2.35 12.25 7.81
N ALA A 29 2.62 13.49 7.39
CA ALA A 29 2.91 13.80 5.99
C ALA A 29 4.18 13.11 5.48
N ALA A 30 5.14 12.83 6.35
CA ALA A 30 6.34 12.06 6.00
C ALA A 30 6.08 10.54 5.97
N PHE A 31 5.43 9.99 7.00
CA PHE A 31 5.29 8.55 7.16
C PHE A 31 4.26 7.91 6.22
N VAL A 32 3.09 8.54 6.07
CA VAL A 32 1.96 8.00 5.29
C VAL A 32 2.33 7.72 3.83
N PRO A 33 2.96 8.65 3.08
CA PRO A 33 3.30 8.39 1.68
C PRO A 33 4.56 7.53 1.50
N LEU A 34 5.41 7.38 2.52
CA LEU A 34 6.72 6.74 2.38
C LEU A 34 6.60 5.26 1.99
N GLY A 35 5.64 4.53 2.59
CA GLY A 35 5.34 3.16 2.18
C GLY A 35 4.85 3.06 0.72
N PRO A 36 3.76 3.75 0.32
CA PRO A 36 3.33 3.86 -1.07
C PRO A 36 4.44 4.22 -2.07
N ILE A 37 5.32 5.17 -1.73
CA ILE A 37 6.44 5.57 -2.59
C ILE A 37 7.39 4.40 -2.83
N PHE A 38 7.74 3.63 -1.79
CA PHE A 38 8.61 2.46 -1.95
C PHE A 38 7.93 1.34 -2.74
N ILE A 39 6.63 1.13 -2.55
CA ILE A 39 5.86 0.16 -3.33
C ILE A 39 5.85 0.57 -4.79
N LEU A 40 5.57 1.83 -5.08
CA LEU A 40 5.58 2.38 -6.43
C LEU A 40 6.96 2.27 -7.09
N HIS A 41 8.04 2.49 -6.32
CA HIS A 41 9.40 2.26 -6.79
C HIS A 41 9.60 0.79 -7.18
N ALA A 42 9.15 -0.17 -6.36
CA ALA A 42 9.19 -1.59 -6.69
C ALA A 42 8.40 -1.92 -7.96
N CYS A 43 7.19 -1.35 -8.13
CA CYS A 43 6.41 -1.46 -9.35
C CYS A 43 7.19 -0.96 -10.58
N GLY A 44 7.84 0.20 -10.47
CA GLY A 44 8.69 0.73 -11.53
C GLY A 44 9.86 -0.19 -11.90
N GLN A 45 10.48 -0.82 -10.90
CA GLN A 45 11.54 -1.80 -11.14
C GLN A 45 11.01 -3.06 -11.86
N LEU A 46 9.80 -3.53 -11.52
CA LEU A 46 9.16 -4.65 -12.23
C LEU A 46 8.85 -4.30 -13.69
N VAL A 47 8.40 -3.09 -13.98
CA VAL A 47 8.18 -2.62 -15.35
C VAL A 47 9.49 -2.61 -16.15
N LEU A 48 10.61 -2.19 -15.55
CA LEU A 48 11.93 -2.26 -16.20
C LEU A 48 12.37 -3.71 -16.46
N VAL A 49 12.09 -4.62 -15.52
CA VAL A 49 12.36 -6.06 -15.69
C VAL A 49 11.53 -6.62 -16.84
N LYS A 50 10.24 -6.28 -16.93
CA LYS A 50 9.35 -6.64 -18.04
C LYS A 50 9.93 -6.21 -19.39
N LEU A 51 10.30 -4.94 -19.54
CA LEU A 51 10.84 -4.43 -20.81
C LEU A 51 12.11 -5.19 -21.24
N ARG A 52 12.98 -5.55 -20.29
CA ARG A 52 14.18 -6.36 -20.57
C ARG A 52 13.86 -7.80 -20.96
N ILE A 53 12.76 -8.35 -20.46
CA ILE A 53 12.29 -9.69 -20.83
C ILE A 53 11.71 -9.66 -22.25
N ASP A 54 10.93 -8.63 -22.58
CA ASP A 54 10.36 -8.45 -23.92
C ASP A 54 11.47 -8.31 -24.98
N ASP A 55 12.58 -7.64 -24.64
CA ASP A 55 13.76 -7.48 -25.51
C ASP A 55 14.76 -8.65 -25.46
N LEU A 56 14.48 -9.72 -24.70
CA LEU A 56 15.47 -10.78 -24.41
C LEU A 56 15.92 -11.53 -25.66
N PHE A 57 14.98 -11.84 -26.57
CA PHE A 57 15.22 -12.67 -27.77
C PHE A 57 15.39 -11.87 -29.06
N VAL A 58 15.52 -10.55 -28.99
CA VAL A 58 15.80 -9.70 -30.18
C VAL A 58 17.15 -10.03 -30.82
N GLU A 59 18.15 -10.36 -30.00
CA GLU A 59 19.45 -10.85 -30.46
C GLU A 59 19.53 -12.36 -30.28
N CYS A 60 19.70 -13.11 -31.38
CA CYS A 60 19.71 -14.58 -31.39
C CYS A 60 21.08 -15.20 -31.01
N ASP A 61 21.84 -14.56 -30.12
CA ASP A 61 23.12 -15.10 -29.62
C ASP A 61 22.95 -15.68 -28.20
N ASP A 62 23.16 -16.99 -28.07
CA ASP A 62 23.01 -17.74 -26.83
C ASP A 62 23.85 -17.22 -25.65
N GLU A 63 25.08 -16.74 -25.88
CA GLU A 63 25.90 -16.17 -24.80
C GLU A 63 25.34 -14.83 -24.32
N VAL A 64 24.86 -14.01 -25.25
CA VAL A 64 24.25 -12.70 -24.94
C VAL A 64 22.93 -12.88 -24.21
N ILE A 65 22.07 -13.79 -24.69
CA ILE A 65 20.79 -14.13 -24.04
C ILE A 65 21.03 -14.60 -22.60
N ARG A 66 21.98 -15.52 -22.39
CA ARG A 66 22.30 -16.01 -21.04
C ARG A 66 22.83 -14.90 -20.12
N LYS A 67 23.64 -13.99 -20.65
CA LYS A 67 24.13 -12.84 -19.89
C LYS A 67 23.01 -11.87 -19.51
N LYS A 68 22.11 -11.57 -20.45
CA LYS A 68 20.91 -10.74 -20.20
C LYS A 68 20.00 -11.40 -19.17
N LEU A 69 19.69 -12.68 -19.34
CA LEU A 69 18.86 -13.46 -18.42
C LEU A 69 19.42 -13.47 -17.00
N LYS A 70 20.73 -13.65 -16.83
CA LYS A 70 21.38 -13.55 -15.52
C LYS A 70 21.18 -12.18 -14.89
N GLY A 71 21.27 -11.10 -15.67
CA GLY A 71 20.99 -9.74 -15.21
C GLY A 71 19.54 -9.55 -14.75
N ILE A 72 18.58 -10.09 -15.52
CA ILE A 72 17.15 -10.07 -15.18
C ILE A 72 16.90 -10.81 -13.86
N ILE A 73 17.49 -11.99 -13.67
CA ILE A 73 17.35 -12.78 -12.43
C ILE A 73 17.85 -12.00 -11.22
N LEU A 74 19.05 -11.41 -11.32
CA LEU A 74 19.63 -10.63 -10.22
C LEU A 74 18.76 -9.42 -9.87
N HIS A 75 18.20 -8.75 -10.89
CA HIS A 75 17.30 -7.61 -10.69
C HIS A 75 15.99 -8.05 -10.03
N LEU A 76 15.38 -9.15 -10.49
CA LEU A 76 14.16 -9.68 -9.89
C LEU A 76 14.38 -10.10 -8.43
N GLN A 77 15.50 -10.78 -8.12
CA GLN A 77 15.88 -11.11 -6.75
C GLN A 77 16.06 -9.86 -5.86
N TYR A 78 16.66 -8.81 -6.40
CA TYR A 78 16.77 -7.52 -5.70
C TYR A 78 15.39 -6.94 -5.40
N VAL A 79 14.48 -6.93 -6.38
CA VAL A 79 13.11 -6.42 -6.18
C VAL A 79 12.36 -7.23 -5.12
N HIS A 80 12.43 -8.56 -5.15
CA HIS A 80 11.83 -9.40 -4.12
C HIS A 80 12.39 -9.08 -2.73
N SER A 81 13.72 -8.99 -2.58
CA SER A 81 14.33 -8.63 -1.29
C SER A 81 13.94 -7.22 -0.83
N PHE A 82 13.78 -6.28 -1.76
CA PHE A 82 13.32 -4.93 -1.45
C PHE A 82 11.88 -4.93 -0.95
N VAL A 83 10.97 -5.65 -1.62
CA VAL A 83 9.57 -5.81 -1.19
C VAL A 83 9.49 -6.50 0.18
N ASP A 84 10.30 -7.53 0.44
CA ASP A 84 10.36 -8.19 1.75
C ASP A 84 10.78 -7.23 2.87
N ARG A 85 11.72 -6.32 2.59
CA ARG A 85 12.15 -5.28 3.56
C ARG A 85 11.04 -4.27 3.81
N ILE A 86 10.34 -3.81 2.78
CA ILE A 86 9.16 -2.93 2.93
C ILE A 86 8.13 -3.62 3.82
N GLN A 87 7.82 -4.87 3.50
CA GLN A 87 6.86 -5.66 4.27
C GLN A 87 7.27 -5.72 5.74
N GLN A 88 8.52 -6.06 6.06
CA GLN A 88 8.99 -6.17 7.44
C GLN A 88 8.87 -4.85 8.22
N VAL A 89 9.21 -3.71 7.60
CA VAL A 89 9.17 -2.40 8.26
C VAL A 89 7.74 -1.93 8.50
N PHE A 90 6.85 -2.10 7.51
CA PHE A 90 5.49 -1.56 7.58
C PHE A 90 4.45 -2.53 8.11
N LYS A 91 4.81 -3.81 8.34
CA LYS A 91 3.88 -4.89 8.72
C LYS A 91 2.94 -4.50 9.85
N ILE A 92 3.51 -4.06 10.96
CA ILE A 92 2.76 -3.75 12.19
C ILE A 92 1.99 -2.44 12.00
N GLY A 93 2.60 -1.45 11.34
CA GLY A 93 1.98 -0.15 11.08
C GLY A 93 0.68 -0.30 10.27
N TYR A 94 0.74 -1.00 9.14
CA TYR A 94 -0.45 -1.21 8.30
C TYR A 94 -1.52 -2.06 8.95
N GLU A 95 -1.13 -3.11 9.70
CA GLU A 95 -2.07 -3.92 10.47
C GLU A 95 -2.87 -3.06 11.47
N LEU A 96 -2.17 -2.21 12.22
CA LEU A 96 -2.80 -1.30 13.18
C LEU A 96 -3.68 -0.27 12.45
N THR A 97 -3.20 0.33 11.37
CA THR A 97 -3.98 1.31 10.58
C THR A 97 -5.27 0.70 10.04
N LEU A 98 -5.23 -0.51 9.48
CA LEU A 98 -6.42 -1.18 8.95
C LEU A 98 -7.43 -1.48 10.07
N LYS A 99 -7.01 -2.11 11.17
CA LYS A 99 -7.90 -2.42 12.30
C LYS A 99 -8.48 -1.16 12.96
N PHE A 100 -7.65 -0.13 13.14
CA PHE A 100 -8.07 1.12 13.75
C PHE A 100 -9.08 1.86 12.87
N THR A 101 -8.84 1.94 11.55
CA THR A 101 -9.79 2.54 10.61
C THR A 101 -11.09 1.74 10.50
N ALA A 102 -11.06 0.41 10.69
CA ALA A 102 -12.28 -0.42 10.73
C ALA A 102 -13.19 -0.07 11.92
N LEU A 103 -12.61 0.21 13.09
CA LEU A 103 -13.35 0.52 14.30
C LEU A 103 -13.80 1.97 14.39
N ILE A 104 -12.98 2.92 13.94
CA ILE A 104 -13.30 4.35 14.06
C ILE A 104 -14.28 4.83 13.00
N ARG A 105 -14.26 4.25 11.80
CA ARG A 105 -15.20 4.65 10.74
C ARG A 105 -16.68 4.55 11.10
N PRO A 106 -17.22 3.45 11.68
CA PRO A 106 -18.63 3.42 12.04
C PRO A 106 -18.99 4.49 13.07
N ILE A 107 -18.08 4.77 14.00
CA ILE A 107 -18.26 5.80 15.04
C ILE A 107 -18.31 7.20 14.41
N THR A 108 -17.39 7.51 13.49
CA THR A 108 -17.39 8.82 12.83
C THR A 108 -18.58 9.00 11.90
N ILE A 109 -19.02 7.95 11.20
CA ILE A 109 -20.24 7.99 10.39
C ILE A 109 -21.48 8.24 11.26
N TYR A 110 -21.57 7.57 12.42
CA TYR A 110 -22.65 7.79 13.38
C TYR A 110 -22.66 9.25 13.88
N ALA A 111 -21.49 9.78 14.28
CA ALA A 111 -21.36 11.17 14.73
C ALA A 111 -21.76 12.19 13.65
N VAL A 112 -21.43 11.93 12.39
CA VAL A 112 -21.87 12.75 11.25
C VAL A 112 -23.39 12.74 11.12
N LEU A 113 -24.02 11.57 11.21
CA LEU A 113 -25.48 11.45 11.11
C LEU A 113 -26.20 12.13 12.27
N GLU A 114 -25.70 11.98 13.49
CA GLU A 114 -26.25 12.70 14.65
C GLU A 114 -26.15 14.23 14.47
N GLY A 115 -25.01 14.71 13.94
CA GLY A 115 -24.85 16.12 13.56
C GLY A 115 -25.89 16.56 12.52
N PHE A 116 -26.11 15.76 11.48
CA PHE A 116 -27.14 16.02 10.48
C PHE A 116 -28.55 16.09 11.08
N TYR A 117 -28.91 15.20 12.00
CA TYR A 117 -30.21 15.24 12.69
C TYR A 117 -30.40 16.51 13.52
N ARG A 118 -29.31 17.07 14.06
CA ARG A 118 -29.31 18.33 14.82
C ARG A 118 -29.20 19.58 13.93
N GLY A 119 -29.02 19.42 12.62
CA GLY A 119 -28.85 20.52 11.66
C GLY A 119 -27.43 21.11 11.62
N GLU A 120 -26.45 20.46 12.25
CA GLU A 120 -25.06 20.91 12.34
C GLU A 120 -24.12 19.96 11.58
N VAL A 121 -23.48 20.43 10.51
CA VAL A 121 -22.45 19.65 9.81
C VAL A 121 -21.08 20.03 10.34
N ASN A 122 -20.55 19.19 11.23
CA ASN A 122 -19.19 19.33 11.75
C ASN A 122 -18.18 18.86 10.71
N VAL A 123 -17.51 19.81 10.05
CA VAL A 123 -16.51 19.58 8.99
C VAL A 123 -15.40 18.64 9.44
N GLU A 124 -15.06 18.67 10.73
CA GLU A 124 -14.03 17.81 11.34
C GLU A 124 -14.31 16.31 11.11
N PHE A 125 -15.55 15.84 11.31
CA PHE A 125 -15.87 14.42 11.13
C PHE A 125 -15.82 13.99 9.65
N VAL A 126 -16.21 14.88 8.74
CA VAL A 126 -16.08 14.63 7.30
C VAL A 126 -14.60 14.48 6.92
N THR A 127 -13.73 15.33 7.47
CA THR A 127 -12.28 15.21 7.22
C THR A 127 -11.68 13.91 7.76
N PHE A 128 -12.15 13.40 8.90
CA PHE A 128 -11.72 12.09 9.42
C PHE A 128 -12.16 10.93 8.54
N ILE A 129 -13.36 10.98 7.96
CA ILE A 129 -13.82 9.94 7.03
C ILE A 129 -12.94 9.92 5.78
N VAL A 130 -12.74 11.07 5.13
CA VAL A 130 -11.91 11.17 3.92
C VAL A 130 -10.46 10.77 4.21
N GLY A 131 -9.88 11.29 5.29
CA GLY A 131 -8.51 10.94 5.72
C GLY A 131 -8.37 9.45 6.04
N GLY A 132 -9.36 8.86 6.72
CA GLY A 132 -9.39 7.43 7.03
C GLY A 132 -9.47 6.54 5.79
N VAL A 133 -10.23 6.95 4.77
CA VAL A 133 -10.27 6.26 3.47
C VAL A 133 -8.93 6.38 2.75
N MET A 134 -8.32 7.56 2.72
CA MET A 134 -7.03 7.75 2.05
C MET A 134 -5.89 6.95 2.72
N ILE A 135 -5.82 6.97 4.06
CA ILE A 135 -4.74 6.32 4.81
C ILE A 135 -4.80 4.79 4.75
N SER A 136 -6.01 4.22 4.69
CA SER A 136 -6.21 2.76 4.53
C SER A 136 -6.23 2.33 3.06
N GLY A 137 -6.78 3.15 2.18
CA GLY A 137 -6.94 2.84 0.76
C GLY A 137 -5.65 2.94 -0.05
N SER A 138 -4.80 3.93 0.23
CA SER A 138 -3.53 4.09 -0.50
C SER A 138 -2.61 2.87 -0.44
N PRO A 139 -2.26 2.28 0.73
CA PRO A 139 -1.40 1.10 0.77
C PRO A 139 -2.05 -0.12 0.10
N CYS A 140 -3.37 -0.31 0.27
CA CYS A 140 -4.10 -1.39 -0.40
C CYS A 140 -4.07 -1.26 -1.92
N TYR A 141 -4.29 -0.05 -2.45
CA TYR A 141 -4.26 0.22 -3.89
C TYR A 141 -2.87 -0.03 -4.49
N TYR A 142 -1.81 0.52 -3.89
CA TYR A 142 -0.46 0.35 -4.42
C TYR A 142 0.06 -1.08 -4.25
N SER A 143 -0.34 -1.79 -3.18
CA SER A 143 0.00 -3.20 -3.01
C SER A 143 -0.70 -4.08 -4.06
N ASP A 144 -1.95 -3.79 -4.39
CA ASP A 144 -2.68 -4.47 -5.47
C ASP A 144 -2.03 -4.21 -6.84
N LEU A 145 -1.65 -2.96 -7.10
CA LEU A 145 -0.87 -2.59 -8.29
C LEU A 145 0.47 -3.34 -8.37
N LEU A 146 1.15 -3.55 -7.23
CA LEU A 146 2.39 -4.34 -7.19
C LEU A 146 2.15 -5.79 -7.59
N MET A 147 1.04 -6.39 -7.13
CA MET A 147 0.64 -7.74 -7.52
C MET A 147 0.35 -7.82 -9.03
N GLU A 148 -0.38 -6.85 -9.58
CA GLU A 148 -0.65 -6.75 -11.01
C GLU A 148 0.64 -6.64 -11.84
N LYS A 149 1.59 -5.79 -11.43
CA LYS A 149 2.88 -5.65 -12.15
C LYS A 149 3.76 -6.89 -12.02
N GLY A 150 3.67 -7.63 -10.91
CA GLY A 150 4.33 -8.93 -10.77
C GLY A 150 3.76 -9.96 -11.76
N GLU A 151 2.44 -9.95 -11.94
CA GLU A 151 1.75 -10.82 -12.89
C GLU A 151 2.07 -10.46 -14.35
N ASP A 152 2.18 -9.17 -14.67
CA ASP A 152 2.66 -8.70 -15.98
C ASP A 152 4.06 -9.25 -16.31
N VAL A 153 4.98 -9.27 -15.33
CA VAL A 153 6.32 -9.85 -15.51
C VAL A 153 6.24 -11.35 -15.76
N ARG A 154 5.36 -12.07 -15.03
CA ARG A 154 5.13 -13.51 -15.24
C ARG A 154 4.61 -13.79 -16.66
N MET A 155 3.67 -12.99 -17.15
CA MET A 155 3.13 -13.12 -18.51
C MET A 155 4.17 -12.80 -19.58
N SER A 156 5.02 -11.80 -19.33
CA SER A 156 6.11 -11.44 -20.24
C SER A 156 7.18 -12.54 -20.30
N LEU A 157 7.52 -13.17 -19.16
CA LEU A 157 8.39 -14.36 -19.12
C LEU A 157 7.82 -15.51 -19.94
N TYR A 158 6.50 -15.72 -19.92
CA TYR A 158 5.85 -16.77 -20.70
C TYR A 158 5.87 -16.47 -22.20
N THR A 159 5.69 -15.21 -22.59
CA THR A 159 5.51 -14.76 -23.99
C THR A 159 6.79 -14.23 -24.65
N CYS A 160 7.94 -14.30 -23.97
CA CYS A 160 9.21 -13.73 -24.45
C CYS A 160 9.78 -14.36 -25.75
N GLY A 161 9.12 -15.36 -26.36
CA GLY A 161 9.56 -15.96 -27.62
C GLY A 161 10.59 -17.09 -27.46
N TRP A 162 10.68 -17.68 -26.26
CA TRP A 162 11.55 -18.82 -25.96
C TRP A 162 11.27 -20.05 -26.83
N GLU A 163 10.11 -20.11 -27.50
CA GLU A 163 9.76 -21.16 -28.45
C GLU A 163 10.59 -21.09 -29.74
N GLN A 164 11.01 -19.89 -30.14
CA GLN A 164 11.66 -19.63 -31.43
C GLN A 164 13.12 -20.12 -31.48
N HIS A 165 13.80 -20.15 -30.32
CA HIS A 165 15.19 -20.57 -30.20
C HIS A 165 15.35 -21.73 -29.21
N TYR A 166 16.06 -22.78 -29.60
CA TYR A 166 16.24 -23.97 -28.77
C TYR A 166 17.58 -23.93 -28.01
N ASP A 167 17.56 -23.37 -26.80
CA ASP A 167 18.61 -23.57 -25.79
C ASP A 167 18.06 -24.22 -24.53
N ARG A 168 18.59 -25.40 -24.19
CA ARG A 168 18.19 -26.17 -23.01
C ARG A 168 18.45 -25.40 -21.71
N ARG A 169 19.55 -24.67 -21.60
CA ARG A 169 19.92 -23.96 -20.36
C ARG A 169 19.01 -22.77 -20.11
N THR A 170 18.80 -21.95 -21.14
CA THR A 170 17.89 -20.80 -21.09
C THR A 170 16.47 -21.24 -20.77
N ARG A 171 15.93 -22.28 -21.44
CA ARG A 171 14.58 -22.81 -21.16
C ARG A 171 14.41 -23.32 -19.74
N THR A 172 15.36 -24.10 -19.23
CA THR A 172 15.32 -24.61 -17.85
C THR A 172 15.31 -23.44 -16.85
N THR A 173 16.08 -22.39 -17.14
CA THR A 173 16.16 -21.21 -16.29
C THR A 173 14.85 -20.40 -16.33
N LEU A 174 14.27 -20.18 -17.52
CA LEU A 174 12.98 -19.52 -17.67
C LEU A 174 11.85 -20.28 -16.96
N GLN A 175 11.84 -21.62 -17.02
CA GLN A 175 10.88 -22.43 -16.28
C GLN A 175 11.01 -22.23 -14.76
N LEU A 176 12.23 -22.19 -14.23
CA LEU A 176 12.47 -21.90 -12.80
C LEU A 176 12.00 -20.48 -12.44
N MET A 177 12.24 -19.50 -13.31
CA MET A 177 11.76 -18.13 -13.09
C MET A 177 10.23 -18.08 -13.09
N LEU A 178 9.57 -18.77 -14.03
CA LEU A 178 8.11 -18.84 -14.12
C LEU A 178 7.51 -19.51 -12.88
N GLN A 179 8.11 -20.60 -12.40
CA GLN A 179 7.70 -21.25 -11.15
C GLN A 179 7.85 -20.33 -9.94
N ASN A 180 8.92 -19.54 -9.86
CA ASN A 180 9.10 -18.57 -8.79
C ASN A 180 8.10 -17.41 -8.91
N ALA A 181 7.80 -16.96 -10.14
CA ALA A 181 6.84 -15.89 -10.41
C ALA A 181 5.38 -16.28 -10.14
N LEU A 182 5.06 -17.57 -9.97
CA LEU A 182 3.76 -18.01 -9.47
C LEU A 182 3.51 -17.61 -8.01
N LYS A 183 4.58 -17.32 -7.23
CA LYS A 183 4.42 -16.74 -5.90
C LYS A 183 4.13 -15.24 -6.08
N PRO A 184 2.93 -14.77 -5.71
CA PRO A 184 2.56 -13.38 -5.91
C PRO A 184 3.48 -12.46 -5.12
N ILE A 185 3.94 -11.39 -5.76
CA ILE A 185 4.66 -10.30 -5.09
C ILE A 185 3.60 -9.44 -4.40
N ALA A 186 3.24 -9.84 -3.19
CA ALA A 186 2.18 -9.21 -2.40
C ALA A 186 2.73 -8.76 -1.05
N ILE A 187 2.24 -7.62 -0.57
CA ILE A 187 2.59 -7.14 0.76
C ILE A 187 1.62 -7.74 1.76
N GLN A 188 2.13 -8.60 2.62
CA GLN A 188 1.35 -9.30 3.64
C GLN A 188 1.51 -8.62 5.00
N THR A 189 0.40 -8.34 5.66
CA THR A 189 0.41 -7.95 7.08
C THR A 189 0.49 -9.21 7.96
N VAL A 190 0.20 -9.08 9.26
CA VAL A 190 0.23 -10.25 10.17
C VAL A 190 -0.91 -11.20 9.87
N PHE A 191 -2.08 -10.69 9.49
CA PHE A 191 -3.30 -11.49 9.37
C PHE A 191 -3.90 -11.47 7.96
N THR A 192 -3.55 -10.52 7.09
CA THR A 192 -4.20 -10.34 5.79
C THR A 192 -3.20 -9.90 4.72
N VAL A 193 -3.44 -10.29 3.46
CA VAL A 193 -2.74 -9.70 2.32
C VAL A 193 -3.32 -8.31 2.06
N MET A 194 -2.47 -7.29 1.92
CA MET A 194 -2.95 -5.96 1.56
C MET A 194 -3.35 -5.94 0.09
N CYS A 195 -4.64 -5.99 -0.17
CA CYS A 195 -5.24 -5.82 -1.49
C CYS A 195 -6.53 -5.01 -1.39
N LEU A 196 -7.11 -4.68 -2.54
CA LEU A 196 -8.39 -3.97 -2.61
C LEU A 196 -9.56 -4.82 -2.06
N ASP A 197 -9.48 -6.15 -2.17
CA ASP A 197 -10.47 -7.05 -1.57
C ASP A 197 -10.48 -6.94 -0.05
N ALA A 198 -9.29 -6.95 0.58
CA ALA A 198 -9.16 -6.77 2.02
C ALA A 198 -9.71 -5.41 2.51
N LEU A 199 -9.54 -4.36 1.70
CA LEU A 199 -10.13 -3.05 1.97
C LEU A 199 -11.66 -3.09 1.90
N THR A 200 -12.20 -3.81 0.92
CA THR A 200 -13.64 -3.97 0.71
C THR A 200 -14.27 -4.74 1.88
N ASP A 201 -13.67 -5.84 2.30
CA ASP A 201 -14.10 -6.62 3.47
C ASP A 201 -14.11 -5.76 4.73
N LEU A 202 -13.08 -4.94 4.92
CA LEU A 202 -12.97 -4.02 6.04
C LEU A 202 -14.11 -2.97 6.00
N PHE A 203 -14.43 -2.42 4.83
CA PHE A 203 -15.56 -1.49 4.70
C PHE A 203 -16.90 -2.18 5.00
N GLN A 204 -17.10 -3.41 4.52
CA GLN A 204 -18.30 -4.19 4.83
C GLN A 204 -18.46 -4.46 6.33
N GLN A 205 -17.37 -4.84 7.01
CA GLN A 205 -17.37 -5.02 8.47
C GLN A 205 -17.71 -3.72 9.20
N SER A 206 -17.12 -2.60 8.79
CA SER A 206 -17.42 -1.29 9.38
C SER A 206 -18.89 -0.89 9.18
N TYR A 207 -19.47 -1.18 8.02
CA TYR A 207 -20.89 -0.94 7.75
C TYR A 207 -21.81 -1.84 8.59
N ALA A 208 -21.44 -3.11 8.78
CA ALA A 208 -22.18 -4.01 9.65
C ALA A 208 -22.20 -3.53 11.12
N ILE A 209 -21.06 -3.07 11.64
CA ILE A 209 -20.96 -2.47 12.98
C ILE A 209 -21.84 -1.21 13.07
N PHE A 210 -21.77 -0.35 12.06
CA PHE A 210 -22.60 0.85 11.99
C PHE A 210 -24.11 0.52 12.01
N ASN A 211 -24.56 -0.46 11.23
CA ASN A 211 -25.96 -0.89 11.25
C ASN A 211 -26.37 -1.45 12.60
N LEU A 212 -25.50 -2.24 13.25
CA LEU A 212 -25.76 -2.74 14.59
C LEU A 212 -25.93 -1.59 15.60
N MET A 213 -25.06 -0.56 15.54
CA MET A 213 -25.17 0.62 16.39
C MET A 213 -26.52 1.35 16.19
N ASN A 214 -26.93 1.55 14.94
CA ASN A 214 -28.24 2.17 14.65
C ASN A 214 -29.42 1.33 15.15
N CYS A 215 -29.34 0.00 15.02
CA CYS A 215 -30.39 -0.90 15.50
C CYS A 215 -30.49 -0.94 17.03
N MET A 216 -29.39 -0.74 17.78
CA MET A 216 -29.44 -0.68 19.25
C MET A 216 -29.94 0.67 19.78
N TRP A 217 -29.91 1.71 18.95
CA TRP A 217 -30.31 3.05 19.32
C TRP A 217 -31.81 3.32 19.08
N ASN A 218 -32.40 2.67 18.07
CA ASN A 218 -33.85 2.66 17.82
C ASN A 218 -34.57 1.66 18.72
#